data_AF-J8I5B8-F1
#
_entry.id   AF-J8I5B8-F1
#
_cell.length_a   1.000
_cell.length_b   1.000
_cell.length_c   1.000
_cell.angle_alpha   90.00
_cell.angle_beta   90.00
_cell.angle_gamma   90.00
#
_symmetry.space_group_name_H-M   'P 1'
#
loop_
_entity.id
_entity.type
_entity.pdbx_description
1 polymer ?
#
loop_
_entity_poly.entity_id
_entity_poly.type
_entity_poly.pdbx_seq_one_letter_code
_entity_poly.pdbx_strand_id
1 'polypeptide(L)' 'MQKITLTVKEVAELLDVSLTTVYSMTRMNEIPYARIRGKILFHRPTIETWLMNGAMQNYEKLEV' A
#
# COMPACT_ATOMS: atom_id res chain seq x y z
N MET A 1 16.11 0.19 -15.79
CA MET A 1 14.67 -0.15 -15.79
C MET A 1 14.16 -0.02 -14.36
N GLN A 2 13.13 0.79 -14.12
CA GLN A 2 12.51 0.89 -12.80
C GLN A 2 11.72 -0.39 -12.51
N LYS A 3 11.84 -0.93 -11.30
CA LYS A 3 10.99 -2.05 -10.86
C LYS A 3 9.54 -1.56 -10.77
N ILE A 4 8.64 -2.27 -11.43
CA ILE A 4 7.19 -2.03 -11.40
C ILE A 4 6.57 -2.50 -10.06
N THR A 5 7.23 -3.45 -9.39
CA THR A 5 6.77 -4.05 -8.14
C THR A 5 7.63 -3.63 -6.96
N LEU A 6 7.00 -3.35 -5.83
CA LEU A 6 7.59 -3.07 -4.54
C LEU A 6 7.50 -4.31 -3.64
N THR A 7 8.48 -4.44 -2.77
CA THR A 7 8.51 -5.34 -1.62
C THR A 7 7.83 -4.70 -0.42
N VAL A 8 7.56 -5.49 0.63
CA VAL A 8 7.05 -4.99 1.91
C VAL A 8 7.93 -3.85 2.47
N LYS A 9 9.25 -3.96 2.32
CA LYS A 9 10.20 -2.93 2.77
C LYS A 9 10.07 -1.63 1.99
N GLU A 10 10.01 -1.71 0.66
CA GLU A 10 9.86 -0.53 -0.18
C GLU A 10 8.51 0.16 0.02
N VAL A 11 7.44 -0.59 0.34
CA VAL A 11 6.13 -0.01 0.70
C VAL A 11 6.17 0.65 2.07
N ALA A 12 6.85 0.05 3.04
CA ALA A 12 7.02 0.64 4.37
C ALA A 12 7.77 1.99 4.28
N GLU A 13 8.82 2.06 3.48
CA GLU A 13 9.55 3.30 3.18
C GLU A 13 8.68 4.31 2.41
N LEU A 14 7.85 3.85 1.46
CA LEU A 14 6.97 4.73 0.68
C LEU A 14 5.88 5.39 1.52
N LEU A 15 5.28 4.64 2.46
CA LEU A 15 4.19 5.09 3.31
C LEU A 15 4.66 5.69 4.63
N ASP A 16 5.97 5.69 4.89
CA ASP A 16 6.60 6.10 6.16
C ASP A 16 6.00 5.37 7.39
N VAL A 17 5.89 4.04 7.31
CA VAL A 17 5.38 3.18 8.39
C VAL A 17 6.30 2.01 8.68
N SER A 18 6.11 1.35 9.83
CA SER A 18 6.90 0.16 10.17
C SER A 18 6.58 -1.04 9.26
N LEU A 19 7.55 -1.95 9.07
CA LEU A 19 7.34 -3.22 8.36
C LEU A 19 6.17 -4.02 8.96
N THR A 20 6.06 -4.03 10.29
CA THR A 20 4.99 -4.70 11.03
C THR A 20 3.62 -4.14 10.69
N THR A 21 3.53 -2.82 10.51
CA THR A 21 2.32 -2.14 10.06
C THR A 21 1.93 -2.64 8.67
N VAL A 22 2.87 -2.67 7.71
CA VAL A 22 2.58 -3.16 6.34
C VAL A 22 2.15 -4.63 6.34
N TYR A 23 2.78 -5.49 7.14
CA TYR A 23 2.35 -6.89 7.29
C TYR A 23 0.93 -6.99 7.89
N SER A 24 0.60 -6.15 8.87
CA SER A 24 -0.73 -6.10 9.47
C SER A 24 -1.77 -5.64 8.46
N MET A 25 -1.53 -4.55 7.74
CA MET A 25 -2.40 -4.05 6.68
C MET A 25 -2.62 -5.10 5.58
N THR A 26 -1.55 -5.82 5.21
CA THR A 26 -1.65 -6.92 4.24
C THR A 26 -2.51 -8.07 4.76
N ARG A 27 -2.31 -8.46 6.03
CA ARG A 27 -3.10 -9.51 6.68
C ARG A 27 -4.58 -9.13 6.83
N MET A 28 -4.86 -7.84 7.08
CA MET A 28 -6.19 -7.28 7.23
C MET A 28 -6.85 -6.93 5.88
N ASN A 29 -6.13 -7.11 4.75
CA ASN A 29 -6.55 -6.71 3.41
C ASN A 29 -6.89 -5.21 3.27
N GLU A 30 -6.22 -4.35 4.05
CA GLU A 30 -6.41 -2.88 4.02
C GLU A 30 -5.66 -2.22 2.86
N ILE A 31 -4.61 -2.86 2.36
CA ILE A 31 -3.76 -2.39 1.26
C ILE A 31 -3.77 -3.42 0.11
N PRO A 32 -3.80 -3.00 -1.17
CA PRO A 32 -3.79 -3.92 -2.29
C PRO A 32 -2.43 -4.63 -2.43
N TYR A 33 -2.43 -5.97 -2.47
CA TYR A 33 -1.21 -6.77 -2.61
C TYR A 33 -1.41 -7.97 -3.56
N ALA A 34 -0.31 -8.52 -4.05
CA ALA A 34 -0.27 -9.77 -4.79
C ALA A 34 0.61 -10.79 -4.07
N ARG A 35 0.11 -12.02 -3.91
CA ARG A 35 0.87 -13.14 -3.33
C ARG A 35 1.35 -14.08 -4.43
N ILE A 36 2.66 -14.10 -4.68
CA ILE A 36 3.27 -14.92 -5.74
C ILE A 36 4.30 -15.87 -5.12
N ARG A 37 4.03 -17.18 -5.17
CA ARG A 37 4.90 -18.25 -4.64
C ARG A 37 5.43 -17.96 -3.22
N GLY A 38 4.57 -17.45 -2.34
CA GLY A 38 4.91 -17.13 -0.95
C GLY A 38 5.52 -15.75 -0.70
N LYS A 39 5.78 -14.96 -1.74
CA LYS A 39 6.21 -13.56 -1.62
C LYS A 39 5.01 -12.62 -1.72
N ILE A 40 5.05 -11.55 -0.92
CA ILE A 40 4.12 -10.43 -1.00
C ILE A 40 4.77 -9.36 -1.88
N LEU A 41 4.09 -8.99 -2.96
CA LEU A 41 4.52 -7.95 -3.88
C LEU A 41 3.40 -6.93 -4.03
N PHE A 42 3.80 -5.69 -4.29
CA PHE A 42 2.88 -4.57 -4.48
C PHE A 42 3.16 -3.91 -5.81
N HIS A 43 2.13 -3.68 -6.61
CA HIS A 43 2.27 -2.91 -7.84
C HIS A 43 2.33 -1.42 -7.49
N ARG A 44 3.44 -0.73 -7.81
CA ARG A 44 3.67 0.66 -7.37
C ARG A 44 2.49 1.59 -7.75
N PRO A 45 2.05 1.68 -9.02
CA PRO A 45 0.93 2.54 -9.41
C PRO A 45 -0.36 2.24 -8.64
N THR A 46 -0.57 0.99 -8.24
CA THR A 46 -1.76 0.57 -7.49
C THR A 46 -1.72 1.08 -6.06
N ILE A 47 -0.54 1.07 -5.41
CA ILE A 47 -0.37 1.62 -4.06
C ILE A 47 -0.53 3.13 -4.06
N GLU A 48 0.08 3.82 -5.04
CA GLU A 48 -0.04 5.27 -5.18
C GLU A 48 -1.52 5.68 -5.41
N THR A 49 -2.24 4.96 -6.27
CA THR A 49 -3.66 5.20 -6.52
C THR A 49 -4.53 4.91 -5.29
N TRP A 50 -4.25 3.81 -4.58
CA TRP A 50 -4.94 3.48 -3.32
C TRP A 50 -4.75 4.56 -2.26
N LEU A 51 -3.53 5.06 -2.10
CA LEU A 51 -3.22 6.12 -1.13
C LEU A 51 -3.96 7.42 -1.47
N MET A 52 -3.96 7.81 -2.75
CA MET A 52 -4.69 8.99 -3.22
C MET A 52 -6.19 8.87 -2.97
N ASN A 53 -6.79 7.72 -3.29
CA ASN A 53 -8.22 7.49 -3.08
C ASN A 53 -8.59 7.49 -1.59
N GLY A 54 -7.76 6.90 -0.73
CA GLY A 54 -7.95 6.89 0.72
C GLY A 54 -7.89 8.30 1.32
N ALA A 55 -6.97 9.14 0.84
CA ALA A 55 -6.88 10.54 1.26
C ALA A 55 -8.11 11.36 0.82
N MET A 56 -8.61 11.14 -0.39
CA MET A 56 -9.77 11.86 -0.94
C MET A 56 -11.08 11.55 -0.19
N GLN A 57 -11.30 10.28 0.18
CA GLN A 57 -12.46 9.89 1.01
C GLN A 57 -12.49 10.57 2.37
N ASN A 58 -11.33 10.98 2.90
CA ASN A 58 -11.25 11.70 4.16
C ASN A 58 -11.54 13.20 3.98
N TYR A 59 -11.23 13.77 2.81
CA TYR A 59 -11.54 15.15 2.48
C TYR A 59 -13.06 15.38 2.31
N GLU A 60 -13.75 14.51 1.58
CA GLU A 60 -15.21 14.59 1.40
C GLU A 60 -15.99 14.45 2.72
N LYS A 61 -15.40 13.81 3.74
CA LYS A 61 -16.01 13.71 5.09
C LYS A 61 -15.85 14.97 5.94
N LEU A 62 -14.93 15.86 5.59
CA LEU A 62 -14.70 17.12 6.33
C LEU A 62 -15.59 18.26 5.82
N GLU A 63 -16.26 18.08 4.68
CA GLU A 63 -17.16 19.08 4.06
C GLU A 63 -18.65 18.89 4.45
N VAL A 64 -18.94 18.09 5.49
CA VAL A 64 -20.30 17.87 6.03
C VAL A 64 -20.48 18.53 7.39
#